data_AF-A0A6C0JCP3-F1
#
_entry.id   AF-A0A6C0JCP3-F1
#
_cell.length_a   1.000
_cell.length_b   1.000
_cell.length_c   1.000
_cell.angle_alpha   90.00
_cell.angle_beta   90.00
_cell.angle_gamma   90.00
#
_symmetry.space_group_name_H-M   'P 1'
#
loop_
_entity.id
_entity.type
_entity.pdbx_description
1 polymer ?
#
loop_
_entity_poly.entity_id
_entity_poly.type
_entity_poly.pdbx_seq_one_letter_code
_entity_poly.pdbx_strand_id
1 'polypeptide(L)'
;MDTFTKVLIIVCVIFLGGYYIYQYRKFLKEQDKLTWPRMLAECPDYWVKEGNSCKNMFNIGDCPKGKDGLPEVQGTVDFSSEMYKGKKGNYNKCRWAKKCNAPWEGIDKLCAA
;
A
#
# COMPACT_ATOMS: atom_id res chain seq x y z
N MET A 1 -20.94 -42.16 -29.39
CA MET A 1 -20.35 -40.81 -29.48
C MET A 1 -19.78 -40.68 -30.87
N ASP A 2 -20.50 -39.97 -31.74
CA ASP A 2 -20.19 -39.88 -33.16
C ASP A 2 -18.87 -39.14 -33.38
N THR A 3 -18.20 -39.46 -34.49
CA THR A 3 -16.92 -38.83 -34.86
C THR A 3 -17.04 -37.31 -34.89
N PHE A 4 -18.19 -36.78 -35.34
CA PHE A 4 -18.51 -35.36 -35.31
C PHE A 4 -18.52 -34.78 -33.89
N THR A 5 -19.21 -35.44 -32.94
CA THR A 5 -19.25 -35.03 -31.53
C THR A 5 -17.87 -35.05 -30.89
N LYS A 6 -17.03 -36.06 -31.19
CA LYS A 6 -15.65 -36.13 -30.69
C LYS A 6 -14.80 -34.96 -31.18
N VAL A 7 -14.88 -34.62 -32.47
CA VAL A 7 -14.15 -33.49 -33.06
C VAL A 7 -14.59 -32.16 -32.44
N LEU A 8 -15.91 -31.95 -32.29
CA LEU A 8 -16.46 -30.75 -31.66
C LEU A 8 -15.93 -30.56 -30.24
N ILE A 9 -15.94 -31.63 -29.43
CA ILE A 9 -15.44 -31.59 -28.05
C ILE A 9 -13.96 -31.21 -28.01
N ILE A 10 -13.13 -31.80 -28.87
CA ILE A 10 -11.68 -31.50 -28.93
C ILE A 10 -11.46 -30.02 -29.25
N VAL A 11 -12.18 -29.47 -30.22
CA VAL A 11 -12.07 -28.04 -30.59
C VAL A 11 -12.50 -27.14 -29.44
N CYS A 12 -13.61 -27.44 -28.77
CA CYS A 12 -14.07 -26.71 -27.59
C CYS A 12 -13.03 -26.72 -26.47
N VAL A 13 -12.43 -27.87 -26.19
CA VAL A 13 -11.39 -28.01 -25.14
C VAL A 13 -10.14 -27.20 -25.47
N ILE A 14 -9.68 -27.24 -26.72
CA ILE A 14 -8.52 -26.44 -27.16
C ILE A 14 -8.81 -24.95 -27.04
N PHE A 15 -9.99 -24.52 -27.48
CA PHE A 15 -10.40 -23.12 -27.41
C PHE A 15 -10.49 -22.61 -25.96
N LEU A 16 -11.16 -23.36 -25.08
CA LEU A 16 -11.28 -23.01 -23.66
C LEU A 16 -9.90 -23.02 -22.99
N GLY A 17 -9.07 -24.04 -23.25
CA GLY A 17 -7.70 -24.12 -22.73
C GLY A 17 -6.87 -22.90 -23.14
N GLY A 18 -6.90 -22.52 -24.42
CA GLY A 18 -6.24 -21.32 -24.92
C GLY A 18 -6.73 -20.04 -24.25
N TYR A 19 -8.05 -19.90 -24.07
CA TYR A 19 -8.66 -18.76 -23.39
C TYR A 19 -8.20 -18.63 -21.93
N TYR A 20 -8.20 -19.73 -21.17
CA TYR A 20 -7.74 -19.72 -19.78
C TYR A 20 -6.24 -19.44 -19.66
N ILE A 21 -5.41 -19.99 -20.55
CA ILE A 21 -3.97 -19.69 -20.60
C ILE A 21 -3.74 -18.18 -20.86
N TYR A 22 -4.49 -17.60 -21.80
CA TYR A 22 -4.39 -16.16 -22.08
C TYR A 22 -4.75 -15.31 -20.85
N GLN A 23 -5.86 -15.62 -20.18
CA GLN A 23 -6.29 -14.91 -18.97
C GLN A 23 -5.28 -15.07 -17.83
N TYR A 24 -4.71 -16.27 -17.65
CA TYR A 24 -3.69 -16.52 -16.65
C TYR A 24 -2.42 -15.69 -16.88
N ARG A 25 -1.94 -15.62 -18.14
CA ARG A 25 -0.78 -14.78 -18.48
C ARG A 25 -1.05 -13.29 -18.25
N LYS A 26 -2.27 -12.83 -18.55
CA LYS A 26 -2.69 -11.44 -18.27
C LYS A 26 -2.69 -11.17 -16.76
N PHE A 27 -3.25 -12.09 -15.97
CA PHE A 27 -3.26 -12.00 -14.51
C PHE A 27 -1.85 -11.93 -13.92
N LEU A 28 -0.92 -12.78 -14.37
CA LEU A 28 0.48 -12.74 -13.94
C LEU A 28 1.13 -11.39 -14.24
N LYS A 29 0.95 -10.85 -15.45
CA LYS A 29 1.47 -9.53 -15.82
C LYS A 29 0.92 -8.38 -14.96
N GLU A 30 -0.33 -8.47 -14.54
CA GLU A 30 -0.91 -7.49 -13.62
C GLU A 30 -0.35 -7.66 -12.21
N GLN A 31 -0.16 -8.90 -11.75
CA GLN A 31 0.47 -9.17 -10.45
C GLN A 31 1.93 -8.68 -10.39
N ASP A 32 2.70 -8.84 -11.46
CA ASP A 32 4.10 -8.36 -11.52
C ASP A 32 4.20 -6.83 -11.38
N LYS A 33 3.13 -6.09 -11.71
CA LYS A 33 3.06 -4.64 -11.51
C LYS A 33 2.66 -4.25 -10.08
N LEU A 34 2.14 -5.18 -9.29
CA LEU A 34 1.77 -4.93 -7.90
C LEU A 34 3.04 -4.90 -7.05
N THR A 35 3.59 -3.71 -6.83
CA THR A 35 4.62 -3.53 -5.80
C THR A 35 3.95 -3.54 -4.43
N TRP A 36 4.50 -4.32 -3.50
CA TRP A 36 4.09 -4.24 -2.10
C TRP A 36 4.53 -2.89 -1.48
N PRO A 37 3.71 -2.25 -0.63
CA PRO A 37 2.37 -2.65 -0.20
C PRO A 37 1.28 -2.27 -1.23
N ARG A 38 0.23 -3.08 -1.31
CA ARG A 38 -0.90 -2.88 -2.26
C ARG A 38 -1.68 -1.58 -2.00
N MET A 39 -1.65 -1.09 -0.76
CA MET A 39 -2.33 0.13 -0.34
C MET A 39 -1.47 0.77 0.74
N LEU A 40 -1.18 2.07 0.61
CA LEU A 40 -0.43 2.81 1.61
C LEU A 40 -1.36 3.18 2.76
N ALA A 41 -0.97 2.84 3.98
CA ALA A 41 -1.71 3.23 5.18
C ALA A 41 -1.77 4.75 5.31
N GLU A 42 -2.92 5.27 5.76
CA GLU A 42 -3.10 6.71 5.95
C GLU A 42 -2.29 7.27 7.13
N CYS A 43 -2.11 6.43 8.16
CA CYS A 43 -1.33 6.69 9.37
C CYS A 43 -0.07 5.84 9.41
N PRO A 44 0.95 6.23 10.20
CA PRO A 44 2.10 5.40 10.50
C PRO A 44 1.71 4.06 11.16
N ASP A 45 2.61 3.10 11.12
CA ASP A 45 2.35 1.76 11.67
C ASP A 45 2.12 1.86 13.18
N TYR A 46 1.12 1.15 13.68
CA TYR A 46 0.69 1.15 15.08
C TYR A 46 0.08 2.47 15.60
N TRP A 47 -0.14 3.46 14.74
CA TRP A 47 -0.88 4.68 15.10
C TRP A 47 -2.38 4.48 14.86
N VAL A 48 -3.21 5.14 15.69
CA VAL A 48 -4.68 5.03 15.60
C VAL A 48 -5.23 6.24 14.86
N LYS A 49 -6.05 6.00 13.83
CA LYS A 49 -6.75 7.07 13.13
C LYS A 49 -7.89 7.64 14.00
N GLU A 50 -7.79 8.92 14.34
CA GLU A 50 -8.83 9.72 15.01
C GLU A 50 -9.30 10.82 14.05
N GLY A 51 -10.40 10.56 13.33
CA GLY A 51 -10.92 11.48 12.32
C GLY A 51 -9.97 11.64 11.13
N ASN A 52 -9.46 12.86 10.94
CA ASN A 52 -8.46 13.18 9.91
C ASN A 52 -7.01 13.08 10.41
N SER A 53 -6.84 12.80 11.69
CA SER A 53 -5.53 12.78 12.34
C SER A 53 -5.13 11.37 12.76
N CYS A 54 -3.85 11.18 13.01
CA CYS A 54 -3.24 9.95 13.46
C CYS A 54 -2.66 10.17 14.85
N LYS A 55 -3.05 9.34 15.81
CA LYS A 55 -2.64 9.42 17.20
C LYS A 55 -1.65 8.33 17.56
N ASN A 56 -0.56 8.73 18.20
CA ASN A 56 0.51 7.85 18.63
C ASN A 56 0.20 7.20 19.99
N MET A 57 -0.79 6.31 20.04
CA MET A 57 -1.26 5.69 21.31
C MET A 57 -0.16 5.01 22.12
N PHE A 58 0.92 4.57 21.45
CA PHE A 58 2.04 3.82 22.04
C PHE A 58 3.34 4.63 22.17
N ASN A 59 3.34 5.94 21.87
CA ASN A 59 4.52 6.80 21.92
C ASN A 59 5.73 6.26 21.12
N ILE A 60 5.46 5.74 19.92
CA ILE A 60 6.48 5.19 19.02
C ILE A 60 7.19 6.32 18.28
N GLY A 61 8.53 6.33 18.36
CA GLY A 61 9.36 7.34 17.72
C GLY A 61 9.43 8.65 18.52
N ASP A 62 9.93 9.70 17.86
CA ASP A 62 10.29 10.98 18.48
C ASP A 62 9.27 12.11 18.22
N CYS A 63 8.11 11.77 17.66
CA CYS A 63 7.09 12.72 17.21
C CYS A 63 5.65 12.34 17.62
N PRO A 64 4.73 13.33 17.64
CA PRO A 64 5.00 14.77 17.53
C PRO A 64 5.74 15.29 18.76
N LYS A 65 6.34 16.47 18.66
CA LYS A 65 7.04 17.12 19.77
C LYS A 65 6.17 18.22 20.36
N GLY A 66 6.10 18.28 21.70
CA GLY A 66 5.44 19.34 22.44
C GLY A 66 6.21 20.67 22.37
N LYS A 67 5.69 21.68 23.08
CA LYS A 67 6.30 23.03 23.15
C LYS A 67 7.69 23.04 23.80
N ASP A 68 7.96 22.03 24.61
CA ASP A 68 9.23 21.74 25.27
C ASP A 68 10.25 21.02 24.37
N GLY A 69 9.85 20.63 23.15
CA GLY A 69 10.71 19.90 22.21
C GLY A 69 10.87 18.41 22.54
N LEU A 70 10.15 17.91 23.55
CA LEU A 70 10.08 16.50 23.92
C LEU A 70 8.95 15.80 23.16
N PRO A 71 9.03 14.47 22.94
CA PRO A 71 7.92 13.71 22.36
C PRO A 71 6.65 13.88 23.19
N GLU A 72 5.56 14.25 22.53
CA GLU A 72 4.25 14.43 23.13
C GLU A 72 3.62 13.06 23.41
N VAL A 73 3.21 12.83 24.66
CA VAL A 73 2.53 11.60 25.06
C VAL A 73 1.19 11.50 24.35
N GLN A 74 1.01 10.41 23.60
CA GLN A 74 -0.17 10.17 22.78
C GLN A 74 -0.48 11.32 21.82
N GLY A 75 0.58 11.96 21.32
CA GLY A 75 0.47 13.08 20.41
C GLY A 75 -0.21 12.71 19.09
N THR A 76 -0.84 13.72 18.48
CA THR A 76 -1.66 13.56 17.30
C THR A 76 -1.11 14.39 16.14
N VAL A 77 -1.05 13.79 14.95
CA VAL A 77 -0.55 14.44 13.72
C VAL A 77 -1.59 14.32 12.60
N ASP A 78 -1.90 15.44 11.95
CA ASP A 78 -2.80 15.48 10.80
C ASP A 78 -2.02 15.29 9.48
N PHE A 79 -2.25 14.14 8.84
CA PHE A 79 -1.68 13.81 7.52
C PHE A 79 -2.66 14.03 6.35
N SER A 80 -3.80 14.69 6.60
CA SER A 80 -4.82 15.01 5.58
C SER A 80 -4.55 16.32 4.83
N SER A 81 -3.60 17.12 5.30
CA SER A 81 -3.20 18.38 4.67
C SER A 81 -2.62 18.16 3.27
N GLU A 82 -2.72 19.17 2.41
CA GLU A 82 -2.32 19.08 1.00
C GLU A 82 -0.85 18.70 0.82
N MET A 83 0.01 19.10 1.76
CA MET A 83 1.43 18.73 1.77
C MET A 83 1.69 17.23 1.90
N TYR A 84 0.72 16.43 2.38
CA TYR A 84 0.84 14.97 2.53
C TYR A 84 0.02 14.20 1.50
N LYS A 85 -0.62 14.89 0.54
CA LYS A 85 -1.41 14.26 -0.53
C LYS A 85 -0.60 14.04 -1.82
N GLY A 86 -0.96 12.98 -2.55
CA GLY A 86 -0.36 12.64 -3.84
C GLY A 86 1.10 12.18 -3.76
N LYS A 87 1.77 12.10 -4.92
CA LYS A 87 3.14 11.57 -5.02
C LYS A 87 4.14 12.36 -4.17
N LYS A 88 4.11 13.70 -4.26
CA LYS A 88 4.96 14.59 -3.43
C LYS A 88 4.62 14.45 -1.94
N GLY A 89 3.35 14.28 -1.61
CA GLY A 89 2.90 14.05 -0.25
C GLY A 89 3.47 12.78 0.37
N ASN A 90 3.55 11.69 -0.39
CA ASN A 90 4.17 10.46 0.08
C ASN A 90 5.66 10.63 0.41
N TYR A 91 6.41 11.43 -0.36
CA TYR A 91 7.80 11.78 0.00
C TYR A 91 7.87 12.62 1.28
N ASN A 92 6.90 13.51 1.51
CA ASN A 92 6.83 14.29 2.75
C ASN A 92 6.51 13.41 3.95
N LYS A 93 5.56 12.48 3.81
CA LYS A 93 5.28 11.45 4.81
C LYS A 93 6.52 10.62 5.13
N CYS A 94 7.27 10.21 4.11
CA CYS A 94 8.53 9.46 4.30
C CYS A 94 9.58 10.27 5.07
N ARG A 95 9.81 11.53 4.68
CA ARG A 95 10.77 12.39 5.37
C ARG A 95 10.37 12.63 6.82
N TRP A 96 9.08 12.81 7.07
CA TRP A 96 8.55 12.89 8.42
C TRP A 96 8.79 11.59 9.19
N ALA A 97 8.44 10.44 8.62
CA ALA A 97 8.60 9.12 9.25
C ALA A 97 10.06 8.85 9.65
N LYS A 98 11.01 9.09 8.72
CA LYS A 98 12.45 8.96 9.00
C LYS A 98 12.93 9.92 10.08
N LYS A 99 12.54 11.20 10.01
CA LYS A 99 12.91 12.20 11.01
C LYS A 99 12.37 11.85 12.40
N CYS A 100 11.20 11.22 12.43
CA CYS A 100 10.47 10.88 13.65
C CYS A 100 10.73 9.47 14.15
N ASN A 101 11.60 8.68 13.50
CA ASN A 101 11.80 7.26 13.78
C ASN A 101 10.48 6.48 13.90
N ALA A 102 9.48 6.87 13.09
CA ALA A 102 8.16 6.26 13.08
C ALA A 102 8.09 5.26 11.92
N PRO A 103 7.83 3.96 12.18
CA PRO A 103 7.65 2.98 11.12
C PRO A 103 6.42 3.35 10.29
N TRP A 104 6.55 3.28 8.97
CA TRP A 104 5.43 3.53 8.06
C TRP A 104 5.59 2.70 6.79
N GLU A 105 4.98 1.54 6.80
CA GLU A 105 5.14 0.51 5.80
C GLU A 105 4.85 1.02 4.37
N GLY A 106 5.87 0.92 3.51
CA GLY A 106 5.80 1.33 2.10
C GLY A 106 5.91 2.83 1.87
N ILE A 107 5.82 3.66 2.91
CA ILE A 107 6.15 5.08 2.87
C ILE A 107 7.63 5.29 3.17
N ASP A 108 8.18 4.60 4.18
CA ASP A 108 9.55 4.66 4.67
C ASP A 108 10.64 4.48 3.58
N LYS A 109 10.34 3.69 2.54
CA LYS A 109 11.25 3.40 1.42
C LYS A 109 11.18 4.41 0.26
N LEU A 110 10.24 5.35 0.30
CA LEU A 110 10.01 6.27 -0.83
C LEU A 110 11.05 7.38 -0.91
N CYS A 111 11.64 7.79 0.20
CA CYS A 111 12.66 8.84 0.25
C CYS A 111 14.05 8.23 0.49
N ALA A 112 15.06 8.73 -0.24
CA ALA A 112 16.46 8.41 0.06
C ALA A 112 16.78 8.81 1.51
N ALA A 113 17.63 8.03 2.17
CA ALA A 113 18.15 8.34 3.49
C ALA A 113 19.03 9.60 3.43
#